data_AF-T1HLX1-F1
#
_entry.id   AF-T1HLX1-F1
#
_cell.length_a   1.000
_cell.length_b   1.000
_cell.length_c   1.000
_cell.angle_alpha   90.00
_cell.angle_beta   90.00
_cell.angle_gamma   90.00
#
_symmetry.space_group_name_H-M   'P 1'
#
loop_
_entity.id
_entity.type
_entity.pdbx_description
1 polymer ?
#
loop_
_entity_poly.entity_id
_entity_poly.type
_entity_poly.pdbx_seq_one_letter_code
_entity_poly.pdbx_strand_id
1 'polypeptide(L)'
;MSVQIGLKEEMKDPDVYNDYYDQLSSIKDAFFLNVLKSVSFQLEKRVERLSEHNEDDRWVDGISDGSLRVIYIPELNKVAIPMALLATPYFHPHYPL
;
A
#
# COMPACT_ATOMS: atom_id res chain seq x y z
N MET A 1 -20.34 2.39 4.64
CA MET A 1 -19.47 1.29 4.19
C MET A 1 -18.98 1.62 2.79
N SER A 2 -17.66 1.71 2.60
CA SER A 2 -17.04 1.99 1.29
C SER A 2 -16.21 0.80 0.81
N VAL A 3 -16.01 0.69 -0.50
CA VAL A 3 -15.21 -0.38 -1.11
C VAL A 3 -14.09 0.25 -1.94
N GLN A 4 -12.86 -0.17 -1.67
CA GLN A 4 -11.67 0.18 -2.43
C GLN A 4 -11.25 -1.03 -3.27
N ILE A 5 -11.14 -0.85 -4.57
CA ILE A 5 -10.76 -1.90 -5.52
C ILE A 5 -9.42 -1.52 -6.12
N GLY A 6 -8.40 -2.35 -5.92
CA GLY A 6 -7.04 -2.05 -6.34
C GLY A 6 -6.49 -0.77 -5.69
N LEU A 7 -5.64 -0.06 -6.43
CA LEU A 7 -5.03 1.19 -6.00
C LEU A 7 -5.93 2.40 -6.31
N LYS A 8 -5.68 3.53 -5.67
CA LYS A 8 -6.34 4.80 -6.02
C LYS A 8 -5.90 5.29 -7.40
N GLU A 9 -6.73 6.13 -8.02
CA GLU A 9 -6.41 6.72 -9.32
C GLU A 9 -5.17 7.64 -9.24
N GLU A 10 -5.04 8.39 -8.14
CA GLU A 10 -3.88 9.25 -7.84
C GLU A 10 -2.57 8.45 -7.81
N MET A 11 -2.63 7.20 -7.37
CA MET A 11 -1.48 6.29 -7.31
C MET A 11 -1.07 5.74 -8.70
N LYS A 12 -1.70 6.19 -9.78
CA LYS A 12 -1.18 5.96 -11.14
C LYS A 12 -0.11 6.98 -11.52
N ASP A 13 -0.08 8.12 -10.83
CA ASP A 13 0.89 9.17 -11.09
C ASP A 13 2.26 8.77 -10.50
N PRO A 14 3.33 8.71 -11.31
CA PRO A 14 4.67 8.40 -10.81
C PRO A 14 5.18 9.43 -9.80
N ASP A 15 4.73 10.69 -9.87
CA ASP A 15 5.21 11.75 -8.98
C ASP A 15 4.81 11.47 -7.52
N VAL A 16 3.63 10.88 -7.30
CA VAL A 16 3.17 10.44 -5.97
C VAL A 16 4.17 9.47 -5.31
N TYR A 17 4.74 8.55 -6.09
CA TYR A 17 5.72 7.59 -5.57
C TYR A 17 7.10 8.21 -5.42
N ASN A 18 7.51 9.06 -6.36
CA ASN A 18 8.80 9.75 -6.29
C ASN A 18 8.87 10.61 -5.04
N ASP A 19 7.82 11.40 -4.77
CA ASP A 19 7.73 12.25 -3.58
C ASP A 19 7.71 11.42 -2.29
N TYR A 20 6.96 10.31 -2.27
CA TYR A 20 6.89 9.44 -1.09
C TYR A 20 8.23 8.78 -0.76
N TYR A 21 8.97 8.32 -1.79
CA TYR A 21 10.22 7.58 -1.63
C TYR A 21 11.49 8.42 -1.80
N ASP A 22 11.40 9.75 -1.97
CA ASP A 22 12.56 10.61 -2.22
C ASP A 22 13.64 10.51 -1.13
N GLN A 23 13.22 10.31 0.12
CA GLN A 23 14.12 10.14 1.26
C GLN A 23 14.77 8.74 1.32
N LEU A 24 14.26 7.77 0.55
CA LEU A 24 14.71 6.38 0.58
C LEU A 24 15.71 6.11 -0.56
N SER A 25 16.99 6.15 -0.22
CA SER A 25 18.09 5.81 -1.14
C SER A 25 18.70 4.43 -0.84
N SER A 26 18.95 3.65 -1.90
CA SER A 26 19.69 2.39 -1.81
C SER A 26 21.13 2.55 -2.30
N ILE A 27 22.07 1.95 -1.57
CA ILE A 27 23.49 1.89 -1.95
C ILE A 27 23.80 0.47 -2.41
N LYS A 28 24.35 0.35 -3.61
CA LYS A 28 24.78 -0.94 -4.16
C LYS A 28 25.80 -1.60 -3.21
N ASP A 29 25.66 -2.90 -3.00
CA ASP A 29 26.54 -3.73 -2.15
C ASP A 29 26.55 -3.40 -0.64
N ALA A 30 25.67 -2.49 -0.17
CA ALA A 30 25.54 -2.13 1.24
C ALA A 30 24.21 -2.62 1.85
N PHE A 31 23.95 -3.94 1.77
CA PHE A 31 22.68 -4.54 2.19
C PHE A 31 22.24 -4.14 3.61
N PHE A 32 23.12 -4.30 4.59
CA PHE A 32 22.80 -3.99 5.98
C PHE A 32 22.44 -2.51 6.19
N LEU A 33 23.18 -1.60 5.55
CA LEU A 33 22.89 -0.17 5.62
C LEU A 33 21.54 0.16 4.96
N ASN A 34 21.21 -0.47 3.84
CA ASN A 34 19.92 -0.28 3.18
C ASN A 34 18.75 -0.76 4.05
N VAL A 35 18.94 -1.88 4.78
CA VAL A 35 17.94 -2.35 5.75
C VAL A 35 17.75 -1.32 6.87
N LEU A 36 18.84 -0.80 7.46
CA LEU A 36 18.76 0.22 8.50
C LEU A 36 18.07 1.51 8.01
N LYS A 37 18.37 1.95 6.79
CA LYS A 37 17.69 3.09 6.16
C LYS A 37 16.20 2.84 5.98
N SER A 38 15.82 1.65 5.49
CA SER A 38 14.41 1.28 5.29
C SER A 38 13.63 1.24 6.61
N VAL A 39 14.21 0.67 7.67
CA VAL A 39 13.60 0.65 9.01
C VAL A 39 13.42 2.08 9.55
N SER A 40 14.42 2.94 9.38
CA SER A 40 14.35 4.34 9.84
C SER A 40 13.27 5.12 9.08
N PHE A 41 13.22 4.98 7.76
CA PHE A 41 12.19 5.56 6.90
C PHE A 41 10.78 5.13 7.31
N GLN A 42 10.55 3.84 7.56
CA GLN A 42 9.25 3.36 8.03
C GLN A 42 8.86 3.92 9.39
N LEU A 43 9.82 4.10 10.30
CA LEU A 43 9.57 4.68 11.61
C LEU A 43 9.19 6.16 11.48
N GLU A 44 9.92 6.93 10.68
CA GLU A 44 9.65 8.34 10.41
C GLU A 44 8.24 8.52 9.82
N LYS A 45 7.88 7.74 8.80
CA LYS A 45 6.52 7.76 8.21
C LYS A 45 5.42 7.43 9.23
N ARG A 46 5.67 6.51 10.16
CA ARG A 46 4.71 6.21 11.24
C ARG A 46 4.58 7.37 12.23
N VAL A 47 5.65 8.10 12.50
CA VAL A 47 5.63 9.29 13.37
C VAL A 47 4.92 10.45 12.68
N GLU A 48 5.17 10.71 11.41
CA GLU A 48 4.48 11.75 10.61
C GLU A 48 2.95 11.55 10.63
N ARG A 49 2.50 10.29 10.53
CA ARG A 49 1.08 9.91 10.62
C ARG A 49 0.44 10.14 12.00
N LEU A 50 1.22 10.41 13.05
CA LEU A 50 0.63 10.81 14.33
C LEU A 50 0.07 12.23 14.27
N SER A 51 0.68 13.10 13.48
CA SER A 51 0.21 14.47 13.23
C SER A 51 -0.80 14.57 12.10
N GLU A 52 -0.75 13.65 11.13
CA GLU A 52 -1.61 13.67 9.95
C GLU A 52 -2.75 12.65 10.05
N HIS A 53 -3.99 13.13 9.91
CA HIS A 53 -5.15 12.22 9.83
C HIS A 53 -5.36 11.77 8.38
N ASN A 54 -4.47 10.93 7.88
CA ASN A 54 -4.60 10.35 6.55
C ASN A 54 -5.26 8.97 6.62
N GLU A 55 -6.52 8.88 6.16
CA GLU A 55 -7.27 7.63 6.09
C GLU A 55 -6.71 6.65 5.05
N ASP A 56 -5.95 7.14 4.07
CA ASP A 56 -5.54 6.32 2.92
C ASP A 56 -4.38 5.38 3.23
N ASP A 57 -3.43 5.82 4.04
CA ASP A 57 -2.27 5.00 4.40
C ASP A 57 -2.71 3.70 5.10
N ARG A 58 -3.83 3.73 5.83
CA ARG A 58 -4.28 2.61 6.66
C ARG A 58 -4.74 1.42 5.82
N TRP A 59 -5.37 1.65 4.66
CA TRP A 59 -5.81 0.54 3.81
C TRP A 59 -4.72 0.09 2.86
N VAL A 60 -3.83 1.00 2.43
CA VAL A 60 -2.64 0.68 1.63
C VAL A 60 -1.72 -0.25 2.42
N ASP A 61 -1.47 0.03 3.71
CA ASP A 61 -0.69 -0.85 4.60
C ASP A 61 -1.28 -2.27 4.63
N GLY A 62 -2.59 -2.39 4.74
CA GLY A 62 -3.26 -3.68 4.85
C GLY A 62 -3.23 -4.51 3.57
N ILE A 63 -3.21 -3.89 2.39
CA ILE A 63 -3.11 -4.61 1.10
C ILE A 63 -1.66 -4.84 0.64
N SER A 64 -0.70 -4.15 1.25
CA SER A 64 0.72 -4.20 0.89
C SER A 64 1.56 -5.06 1.85
N ASP A 65 0.93 -5.71 2.83
CA ASP A 65 1.58 -6.55 3.85
C ASP A 65 2.17 -7.87 3.34
N GLY A 66 2.16 -8.09 2.02
CA GLY A 66 2.64 -9.30 1.35
C GLY A 66 1.65 -10.47 1.39
N SER A 67 0.53 -10.35 2.09
CA SER A 67 -0.52 -11.35 2.11
C SER A 67 -1.62 -11.03 1.09
N LEU A 68 -1.88 -11.96 0.18
CA LEU A 68 -2.88 -11.76 -0.86
C LEU A 68 -4.27 -12.12 -0.34
N ARG A 69 -4.98 -11.16 0.27
CA ARG A 69 -6.34 -11.35 0.82
C ARG A 69 -7.20 -10.08 0.73
N VAL A 70 -8.52 -10.26 0.72
CA VAL A 70 -9.47 -9.16 0.94
C VAL A 70 -9.44 -8.78 2.42
N ILE A 71 -9.41 -7.49 2.72
CA ILE A 71 -9.39 -6.99 4.09
C ILE A 71 -10.60 -6.10 4.35
N TYR A 72 -11.10 -6.15 5.59
CA TYR A 72 -12.05 -5.19 6.12
C TYR A 72 -11.35 -4.38 7.21
N ILE A 73 -11.46 -3.06 7.14
CA ILE A 73 -10.83 -2.11 8.06
C ILE A 73 -11.95 -1.45 8.86
N PRO A 74 -12.17 -1.88 10.11
CA PRO A 74 -13.29 -1.42 10.92
C PRO A 74 -13.27 0.08 11.16
N GLU A 75 -12.10 0.67 11.38
CA GLU A 75 -11.92 2.08 11.71
C GLU A 75 -12.36 3.02 10.58
N LEU A 76 -12.31 2.54 9.34
CA LEU A 76 -12.73 3.28 8.14
C LEU A 76 -14.08 2.79 7.60
N ASN A 77 -14.65 1.72 8.18
CA ASN A 77 -15.79 1.00 7.63
C ASN A 77 -15.60 0.73 6.11
N LYS A 78 -14.41 0.23 5.75
CA LYS A 78 -13.93 0.10 4.37
C LYS A 78 -13.49 -1.33 4.09
N VAL A 79 -13.91 -1.88 2.95
CA VAL A 79 -13.40 -3.14 2.39
C VAL A 79 -12.37 -2.81 1.33
N ALA A 80 -11.18 -3.39 1.38
CA ALA A 80 -10.15 -3.22 0.36
C ALA A 80 -9.86 -4.56 -0.33
N ILE A 81 -9.89 -4.54 -1.67
CA ILE A 81 -9.68 -5.69 -2.54
C ILE A 81 -8.37 -5.47 -3.32
N PRO A 82 -7.30 -6.23 -3.05
CA PRO A 82 -6.06 -6.14 -3.81
C PRO A 82 -6.27 -6.43 -5.30
N MET A 83 -5.56 -5.68 -6.15
CA MET A 83 -5.65 -5.84 -7.61
C MET A 83 -5.25 -7.26 -8.08
N ALA A 84 -4.31 -7.90 -7.39
CA ALA A 84 -3.87 -9.26 -7.71
C ALA A 84 -4.95 -10.33 -7.50
N LEU A 85 -6.04 -10.04 -6.78
CA LEU A 85 -7.21 -10.92 -6.69
C LEU A 85 -8.23 -10.69 -7.82
N LEU A 86 -8.07 -9.64 -8.63
CA LEU A 86 -8.94 -9.34 -9.77
C LEU A 86 -8.52 -10.12 -11.02
N ALA A 87 -8.19 -11.40 -10.82
CA ALA A 87 -7.75 -12.32 -11.86
C ALA A 87 -8.24 -13.74 -11.55
N THR A 88 -8.21 -14.61 -12.56
CA THR A 88 -8.54 -16.04 -12.42
C THR A 88 -7.68 -16.69 -11.34
N PRO A 89 -8.23 -17.54 -10.46
CA PRO A 89 -9.59 -18.11 -10.47
C PRO A 89 -10.67 -17.26 -9.78
N TYR A 90 -10.30 -16.14 -9.17
CA TYR A 90 -11.20 -15.35 -8.32
C TYR A 90 -12.11 -14.41 -9.10
N PHE A 91 -11.63 -13.88 -10.22
CA PHE A 91 -12.38 -12.96 -11.05
C PHE A 91 -12.09 -13.19 -12.53
N HIS A 92 -13.15 -13.31 -13.32
CA HIS A 92 -13.08 -13.24 -14.78
C HIS A 92 -14.27 -12.38 -15.25
N PRO A 93 -14.05 -11.32 -16.05
CA PRO A 93 -15.13 -10.38 -16.43
C PRO A 93 -16.33 -11.02 -17.13
N HIS A 94 -16.12 -12.19 -17.74
CA HIS A 94 -17.14 -12.93 -18.49
C HIS A 94 -17.54 -14.26 -17.80
N TYR A 95 -17.38 -14.38 -16.48
CA TYR A 95 -17.83 -15.56 -15.73
C TYR A 95 -19.33 -15.47 -15.36
N PRO A 96 -20.08 -16.59 -15.28
CA PRO A 96 -19.68 -17.93 -15.69
C PRO A 96 -19.61 -18.02 -17.22
N LEU A 97 -18.61 -18.76 -17.71
CA LEU A 97 -18.54 -19.14 -19.12
C LEU A 97 -19.67 -20.14 -19.46
#